data_AF-A0A933JUA6-F1
#
_entry.id   AF-A0A933JUA6-F1
#
_cell.length_a   1.000
_cell.length_b   1.000
_cell.length_c   1.000
_cell.angle_alpha   90.00
_cell.angle_beta   90.00
_cell.angle_gamma   90.00
#
_symmetry.space_group_name_H-M   'P 1'
#
loop_
_entity.id
_entity.type
_entity.pdbx_description
1 polymer ?
#
loop_
_entity_poly.entity_id
_entity_poly.type
_entity_poly.pdbx_seq_one_letter_code
_entity_poly.pdbx_strand_id
1 'polypeptide(L)'
;MRGVQGVRVLLLALLMAACVDRPPVLLDPIGARASVVASPCDPMQDAETVLLAGDPGQALKLLARAPEGPRKVRLMLDGQLADRGLLKARATAEVLAQFPGWLVHASRQAGMIERADQVETWTRIGTTMFALSLMMLSLAGLRELLKLRKESLVVLVGILLSLGFSRLGGPATPLGLPLVVVSWGALGHAAVATAYRVEPGGRGRALLIALLATGMLGSSIAVLAQALSP
;
A
#
# COMPACT_ATOMS: atom_id res chain seq x y z
N MET A 1 25.42 -55.87 8.82
CA MET A 1 24.31 -54.95 8.50
C MET A 1 24.12 -53.78 9.50
N ARG A 2 25.06 -53.49 10.44
CA ARG A 2 24.92 -52.41 11.45
C ARG A 2 25.38 -51.00 10.98
N GLY A 3 26.02 -50.86 9.82
CA GLY A 3 26.58 -49.59 9.35
C GLY A 3 25.56 -48.60 8.75
N VAL A 4 24.43 -49.08 8.23
CA VAL A 4 23.44 -48.22 7.53
C VAL A 4 22.57 -47.41 8.51
N GLN A 5 22.31 -47.94 9.71
CA GLN A 5 21.55 -47.21 10.73
C GLN A 5 22.36 -46.07 11.35
N GLY A 6 23.67 -46.24 11.57
CA GLY A 6 24.53 -45.20 12.14
C GLY A 6 24.66 -43.96 11.25
N VAL A 7 24.78 -44.17 9.92
CA VAL A 7 24.85 -43.06 8.95
C VAL A 7 23.53 -42.30 8.89
N ARG A 8 22.38 -42.99 8.94
CA ARG A 8 21.06 -42.34 8.95
C ARG A 8 20.83 -41.48 10.19
N VAL A 9 21.23 -41.96 11.38
CA VAL A 9 21.08 -41.22 12.64
C VAL A 9 22.00 -39.99 12.65
N LEU A 10 23.24 -40.13 12.16
CA LEU A 10 24.18 -39.01 12.05
C LEU A 10 23.69 -37.95 11.04
N LEU A 11 23.12 -38.38 9.91
CA LEU A 11 22.55 -37.47 8.92
C LEU A 11 21.32 -36.72 9.47
N LEU A 12 20.45 -37.41 10.22
CA LEU A 12 19.30 -36.81 10.89
C LEU A 12 19.74 -35.80 11.97
N ALA A 13 20.77 -36.13 12.76
CA ALA A 13 21.30 -35.23 13.78
C ALA A 13 21.95 -33.96 13.16
N LEU A 14 22.68 -34.12 12.05
CA LEU A 14 23.27 -33.00 11.30
C LEU A 14 22.20 -32.11 10.65
N LEU A 15 21.14 -32.69 10.09
CA LEU A 15 20.00 -31.95 9.53
C LEU A 15 19.22 -31.20 10.61
N MET A 16 19.04 -31.79 11.80
CA MET A 16 18.38 -31.14 12.94
C MET A 16 19.22 -29.99 13.50
N ALA A 17 20.55 -30.13 13.57
CA ALA A 17 21.45 -29.07 14.04
C ALA A 17 21.47 -27.85 13.10
N ALA A 18 21.38 -28.08 11.78
CA ALA A 18 21.31 -27.00 10.78
C ALA A 18 20.03 -26.14 10.89
N CYS A 19 18.96 -26.66 11.49
CA CYS A 19 17.72 -25.91 11.68
C CYS A 19 17.74 -24.95 12.90
N VAL A 20 18.72 -25.09 13.80
CA VAL A 20 18.78 -24.32 15.06
C VAL A 20 19.52 -22.98 14.90
N ASP A 21 20.45 -22.86 13.95
CA ASP A 21 21.29 -21.68 13.73
C ASP A 21 20.80 -20.81 12.54
N ARG A 22 19.59 -20.24 12.62
CA ARG A 22 19.18 -19.21 11.65
C ARG A 22 19.71 -17.83 12.07
N PRO A 23 20.35 -17.07 11.16
CA PRO A 23 20.77 -15.71 11.46
C PRO A 23 19.54 -14.86 11.83
N PRO A 24 19.70 -13.84 12.70
CA PRO A 24 18.60 -12.96 13.06
C PRO A 24 18.08 -12.24 11.82
N VAL A 25 16.81 -12.49 11.47
CA VAL A 25 16.12 -12.02 10.26
C VAL A 25 16.20 -10.50 10.06
N LEU A 26 16.38 -9.74 11.15
CA LEU A 26 16.53 -8.28 11.15
C LEU A 26 17.90 -7.79 10.64
N LEU A 27 18.94 -8.62 10.67
CA LEU A 27 20.29 -8.24 10.24
C LEU A 27 20.58 -8.63 8.78
N ASP A 28 19.94 -9.68 8.26
CA ASP A 28 20.09 -10.11 6.85
C ASP A 28 18.81 -10.79 6.31
N PRO A 29 17.84 -10.00 5.79
CA PRO A 29 16.60 -10.54 5.24
C PRO A 29 16.79 -11.30 3.92
N ILE A 30 17.88 -11.06 3.17
CA ILE A 30 18.16 -11.77 1.92
C ILE A 30 18.77 -13.13 2.22
N GLY A 31 19.77 -13.18 3.12
CA GLY A 31 20.36 -14.42 3.61
C GLY A 31 19.36 -15.31 4.35
N ALA A 32 18.45 -14.71 5.14
CA ALA A 32 17.38 -15.47 5.80
C ALA A 32 16.46 -16.16 4.77
N ARG A 33 16.04 -15.47 3.70
CA ARG A 33 15.25 -16.09 2.62
C ARG A 33 16.03 -17.18 1.89
N ALA A 34 17.28 -16.92 1.54
CA ALA A 34 18.14 -17.88 0.86
C ALA A 34 18.35 -19.15 1.70
N SER A 35 18.49 -19.02 3.03
CA SER A 35 18.65 -20.16 3.94
C SER A 35 17.42 -21.06 4.01
N VAL A 36 16.21 -20.50 3.95
CA VAL A 36 14.95 -21.27 3.91
C VAL A 36 14.83 -22.05 2.60
N VAL A 37 15.28 -21.47 1.49
CA VAL A 37 15.30 -22.16 0.19
C VAL A 37 16.36 -23.26 0.15
N ALA A 38 17.53 -23.03 0.75
CA ALA A 38 18.64 -23.97 0.75
C ALA A 38 18.45 -25.16 1.71
N SER A 39 17.84 -24.92 2.88
CA SER A 39 17.55 -25.95 3.89
C SER A 39 16.15 -25.74 4.50
N PRO A 40 15.10 -26.24 3.83
CA PRO A 40 13.75 -26.23 4.38
C PRO A 40 13.68 -27.15 5.60
N CYS A 41 13.11 -26.65 6.69
CA CYS A 41 13.01 -27.35 7.96
C CYS A 41 11.53 -27.56 8.32
N ASP A 42 10.99 -26.70 9.18
CA ASP A 42 9.58 -26.67 9.56
C ASP A 42 8.83 -25.65 8.68
N PRO A 43 7.81 -26.04 7.90
CA PRO A 43 7.09 -25.13 7.02
C PRO A 43 6.47 -23.93 7.78
N MET A 44 6.16 -24.08 9.07
CA MET A 44 5.65 -22.98 9.90
C MET A 44 6.75 -21.95 10.20
N GLN A 45 7.90 -22.40 10.66
CA GLN A 45 9.05 -21.53 10.96
C GLN A 45 9.65 -20.91 9.69
N ASP A 46 9.64 -21.64 8.58
CA ASP A 46 10.08 -21.19 7.27
C ASP A 46 9.19 -20.06 6.76
N ALA A 47 7.86 -20.22 6.86
CA ALA A 47 6.92 -19.17 6.49
C ALA A 47 7.09 -17.91 7.34
N GLU A 48 7.25 -18.05 8.65
CA GLU A 48 7.49 -16.93 9.57
C GLU A 48 8.79 -16.18 9.22
N THR A 49 9.87 -16.92 8.93
CA THR A 49 11.16 -16.36 8.53
C THR A 49 11.04 -15.55 7.24
N VAL A 50 10.37 -16.11 6.22
CA VAL A 50 10.19 -15.47 4.91
C VAL A 50 9.25 -14.26 5.00
N LEU A 51 8.23 -14.33 5.84
CA LEU A 51 7.33 -13.20 6.11
C LEU A 51 8.06 -12.04 6.78
N LEU A 52 8.87 -12.32 7.81
CA LEU A 52 9.70 -11.33 8.49
C LEU A 52 10.76 -10.71 7.56
N ALA A 53 11.23 -11.48 6.58
CA ALA A 53 12.14 -10.98 5.56
C ALA A 53 11.45 -10.12 4.47
N GLY A 54 10.12 -10.00 4.50
CA GLY A 54 9.34 -9.15 3.60
C GLY A 54 8.89 -9.83 2.30
N ASP A 55 8.73 -11.16 2.27
CA ASP A 55 8.17 -11.90 1.12
C ASP A 55 6.87 -12.61 1.50
N PRO A 56 5.73 -11.88 1.56
CA PRO A 56 4.46 -12.47 1.95
C PRO A 56 3.97 -13.53 0.96
N GLY A 57 4.27 -13.37 -0.33
CA GLY A 57 3.84 -14.31 -1.37
C GLY A 57 4.49 -15.68 -1.21
N GLN A 58 5.80 -15.74 -0.93
CA GLN A 58 6.49 -16.99 -0.64
C GLN A 58 6.06 -17.57 0.71
N ALA A 59 5.86 -16.75 1.74
CA ALA A 59 5.37 -17.21 3.04
C ALA A 59 4.00 -17.89 2.94
N LEU A 60 3.05 -17.31 2.19
CA LEU A 60 1.72 -17.89 1.97
C LEU A 60 1.77 -19.24 1.23
N LYS A 61 2.72 -19.41 0.29
CA LYS A 61 2.94 -20.70 -0.40
C LYS A 61 3.48 -21.77 0.55
N LEU A 62 4.35 -21.40 1.48
CA LEU A 62 4.89 -22.31 2.50
C LEU A 62 3.79 -22.72 3.49
N LEU A 63 2.96 -21.77 3.93
CA LEU A 63 1.81 -22.04 4.82
C LEU A 63 0.78 -22.97 4.19
N ALA A 64 0.61 -22.96 2.86
CA ALA A 64 -0.30 -23.89 2.19
C ALA A 64 0.05 -25.38 2.44
N ARG A 65 1.32 -25.67 2.77
CA ARG A 65 1.81 -27.03 3.07
C ARG A 65 1.96 -27.30 4.57
N ALA A 66 1.79 -26.27 5.41
CA ALA A 66 1.93 -26.37 6.85
C ALA A 66 0.71 -27.06 7.50
N PRO A 67 0.90 -27.74 8.65
CA PRO A 67 -0.20 -28.37 9.38
C PRO A 67 -1.25 -27.34 9.81
N GLU A 68 -2.51 -27.77 9.85
CA GLU A 68 -3.62 -26.92 10.29
C GLU A 68 -3.53 -26.55 11.77
N GLY A 69 -3.99 -25.35 12.09
CA GLY A 69 -4.05 -24.87 13.47
C GLY A 69 -4.05 -23.35 13.60
N PRO A 70 -4.27 -22.83 14.82
CA PRO A 70 -4.40 -21.39 15.05
C PRO A 70 -3.13 -20.60 14.66
N ARG A 71 -1.94 -21.19 14.85
CA ARG A 71 -0.67 -20.57 14.48
C ARG A 71 -0.56 -20.37 12.96
N LYS A 72 -1.01 -21.36 12.16
CA LYS A 72 -1.02 -21.26 10.70
C LYS A 72 -1.96 -20.15 10.25
N VAL A 73 -3.18 -20.12 10.78
CA VAL A 73 -4.18 -19.10 10.45
C VAL A 73 -3.69 -17.69 10.81
N ARG A 74 -3.03 -17.53 11.96
CA ARG A 74 -2.36 -16.27 12.33
C ARG A 74 -1.32 -15.85 11.30
N LEU A 75 -0.38 -16.73 10.94
CA LEU A 75 0.66 -16.38 9.96
C LEU A 75 0.08 -16.12 8.56
N MET A 76 -1.02 -16.80 8.20
CA MET A 76 -1.75 -16.53 6.95
C MET A 76 -2.38 -15.14 6.95
N LEU A 77 -2.95 -14.72 8.09
CA LEU A 77 -3.48 -13.38 8.27
C LEU A 77 -2.37 -12.33 8.12
N ASP A 78 -1.26 -12.50 8.82
CA ASP A 78 -0.11 -11.59 8.75
C ASP A 78 0.45 -11.51 7.31
N GLY A 79 0.54 -12.65 6.62
CA GLY A 79 0.94 -12.72 5.21
C GLY A 79 -0.01 -12.01 4.25
N GLN A 80 -1.33 -12.18 4.43
CA GLN A 80 -2.33 -11.52 3.59
C GLN A 80 -2.41 -10.01 3.83
N LEU A 81 -2.18 -9.56 5.07
CA LEU A 81 -2.05 -8.14 5.41
C LEU A 81 -0.83 -7.53 4.70
N ALA A 82 0.32 -8.21 4.76
CA ALA A 82 1.54 -7.78 4.10
C ALA A 82 1.42 -7.78 2.55
N ASP A 83 0.62 -8.71 1.97
CA ASP A 83 0.33 -8.78 0.54
C ASP A 83 -0.77 -7.79 0.08
N ARG A 84 -1.28 -6.92 0.97
CA ARG A 84 -2.41 -5.99 0.72
C ARG A 84 -3.72 -6.69 0.31
N GLY A 85 -3.88 -7.96 0.66
CA GLY A 85 -5.07 -8.76 0.36
C GLY A 85 -6.18 -8.59 1.39
N LEU A 86 -6.74 -7.38 1.56
CA LEU A 86 -7.67 -7.03 2.66
C LEU A 86 -8.89 -7.96 2.76
N LEU A 87 -9.51 -8.35 1.63
CA LEU A 87 -10.65 -9.27 1.62
C LEU A 87 -10.29 -10.66 2.16
N LYS A 88 -9.12 -11.18 1.76
CA LYS A 88 -8.64 -12.48 2.24
C LYS A 88 -8.26 -12.38 3.71
N ALA A 89 -7.61 -11.29 4.11
CA ALA A 89 -7.23 -11.03 5.51
C ALA A 89 -8.46 -11.01 6.42
N ARG A 90 -9.56 -10.36 6.00
CA ARG A 90 -10.81 -10.34 6.76
C ARG A 90 -11.37 -11.74 6.98
N ALA A 91 -11.49 -12.54 5.91
CA ALA A 91 -11.98 -13.91 6.02
C ALA A 91 -11.08 -14.77 6.93
N THR A 92 -9.75 -14.59 6.85
CA THR A 92 -8.81 -15.32 7.70
C THR A 92 -8.89 -14.89 9.17
N ALA A 93 -9.16 -13.62 9.45
CA ALA A 93 -9.40 -13.12 10.81
C ALA A 93 -10.68 -13.74 11.42
N GLU A 94 -11.74 -13.89 10.63
CA GLU A 94 -12.97 -14.58 11.06
C GLU A 94 -12.71 -16.05 11.40
N VAL A 95 -11.89 -16.74 10.60
CA VAL A 95 -11.46 -18.12 10.91
C VAL A 95 -10.61 -18.16 12.18
N LEU A 96 -9.70 -17.20 12.38
CA LEU A 96 -8.87 -17.13 13.59
C LEU A 96 -9.71 -16.94 14.85
N ALA A 97 -10.80 -16.19 14.78
CA ALA A 97 -11.71 -15.94 15.90
C ALA A 97 -12.41 -17.21 16.40
N GLN A 98 -12.51 -18.26 15.57
CA GLN A 98 -13.13 -19.53 15.95
C GLN A 98 -12.26 -20.37 16.88
N PHE A 99 -10.95 -20.06 17.00
CA PHE A 99 -10.05 -20.78 17.90
C PHE A 99 -10.14 -20.26 19.34
N PRO A 100 -10.21 -21.15 20.36
CA PRO A 100 -10.21 -20.75 21.76
C PRO A 100 -9.01 -19.87 22.12
N GLY A 101 -9.27 -18.74 22.79
CA GLY A 101 -8.24 -17.78 23.22
C GLY A 101 -7.80 -16.75 22.16
N TRP A 102 -8.27 -16.87 20.91
CA TRP A 102 -7.85 -15.98 19.81
C TRP A 102 -8.83 -14.87 19.46
N LEU A 103 -10.05 -14.90 20.02
CA LEU A 103 -11.12 -13.95 19.71
C LEU A 103 -10.69 -12.48 19.84
N VAL A 104 -9.98 -12.13 20.93
CA VAL A 104 -9.53 -10.75 21.18
C VAL A 104 -8.45 -10.31 20.19
N HIS A 105 -7.57 -11.23 19.79
CA HIS A 105 -6.55 -10.92 18.78
C HIS A 105 -7.18 -10.74 17.40
N ALA A 106 -8.07 -11.67 17.02
CA ALA A 106 -8.79 -11.61 15.76
C ALA A 106 -9.65 -10.34 15.64
N SER A 107 -10.36 -9.93 16.71
CA SER A 107 -11.15 -8.70 16.71
C SER A 107 -10.29 -7.45 16.59
N ARG A 108 -9.13 -7.41 17.26
CA ARG A 108 -8.16 -6.31 17.10
C ARG A 108 -7.65 -6.23 15.65
N GLN A 109 -7.30 -7.37 15.05
CA GLN A 109 -6.85 -7.42 13.64
C GLN A 109 -7.95 -6.99 12.67
N ALA A 110 -9.19 -7.46 12.87
CA ALA A 110 -10.34 -7.05 12.08
C ALA A 110 -10.56 -5.53 12.13
N GLY A 111 -10.45 -4.91 13.31
CA GLY A 111 -10.54 -3.46 13.46
C GLY A 111 -9.40 -2.70 12.75
N MET A 112 -8.18 -3.26 12.70
CA MET A 112 -7.08 -2.67 11.93
C MET A 112 -7.31 -2.80 10.41
N ILE A 113 -7.81 -3.95 9.95
CA ILE A 113 -8.19 -4.17 8.55
C ILE A 113 -9.27 -3.19 8.12
N GLU A 114 -10.32 -3.02 8.93
CA GLU A 114 -11.43 -2.10 8.64
C GLU A 114 -10.94 -0.65 8.54
N ARG A 115 -10.05 -0.22 9.45
CA ARG A 115 -9.44 1.11 9.35
C ARG A 115 -8.58 1.26 8.10
N ALA A 116 -7.77 0.26 7.77
CA ALA A 116 -6.96 0.28 6.55
C ALA A 116 -7.82 0.38 5.28
N ASP A 117 -8.92 -0.36 5.22
CA ASP A 117 -9.89 -0.32 4.12
C ASP A 117 -10.58 1.05 4.00
N GLN A 118 -10.98 1.64 5.13
CA GLN A 118 -11.53 3.00 5.16
C GLN A 118 -10.50 4.02 4.66
N VAL A 119 -9.25 3.94 5.12
CA VAL A 119 -8.16 4.82 4.68
C VAL A 119 -7.90 4.70 3.18
N GLU A 120 -7.87 3.47 2.64
CA GLU A 120 -7.71 3.24 1.21
C GLU A 120 -8.89 3.83 0.42
N THR A 121 -10.11 3.60 0.89
CA THR A 121 -11.35 4.11 0.25
C THR A 121 -11.36 5.64 0.22
N TRP A 122 -11.12 6.30 1.35
CA TRP A 122 -11.06 7.76 1.43
C TRP A 122 -9.94 8.35 0.59
N THR A 123 -8.77 7.69 0.58
CA THR A 123 -7.66 8.04 -0.31
C THR A 123 -8.08 7.97 -1.77
N ARG A 124 -8.74 6.88 -2.18
CA ARG A 124 -9.19 6.69 -3.56
C ARG A 124 -10.25 7.71 -3.96
N ILE A 125 -11.20 8.00 -3.09
CA ILE A 125 -12.22 9.04 -3.32
C ILE A 125 -11.55 10.41 -3.48
N GLY A 126 -10.69 10.79 -2.53
CA GLY A 126 -10.00 12.08 -2.54
C GLY A 126 -9.13 12.29 -3.79
N THR A 127 -8.33 11.30 -4.14
CA THR A 127 -7.50 11.31 -5.36
C THR A 127 -8.34 11.39 -6.63
N THR A 128 -9.48 10.68 -6.70
CA THR A 128 -10.40 10.73 -7.85
C THR A 128 -11.04 12.12 -8.00
N MET A 129 -11.52 12.71 -6.90
CA MET A 129 -12.09 14.06 -6.90
C MET A 129 -11.07 15.10 -7.35
N PHE A 130 -9.83 14.99 -6.87
CA PHE A 130 -8.72 15.85 -7.26
C PHE A 130 -8.40 15.70 -8.75
N ALA A 131 -8.25 14.46 -9.24
CA ALA A 131 -7.96 14.18 -10.64
C ALA A 131 -9.05 14.69 -11.59
N LEU A 132 -10.33 14.50 -11.25
CA LEU A 132 -11.46 15.02 -12.03
C LEU A 132 -11.47 16.54 -12.09
N SER A 133 -11.22 17.20 -10.95
CA SER A 133 -11.16 18.67 -10.88
C SER A 133 -10.02 19.22 -11.74
N LEU A 134 -8.85 18.60 -11.65
CA LEU A 134 -7.69 18.93 -12.47
C LEU A 134 -7.96 18.71 -13.95
N MET A 135 -8.57 17.58 -14.32
CA MET A 135 -8.96 17.29 -15.70
C MET A 135 -9.93 18.34 -16.25
N MET A 136 -10.96 18.71 -15.49
CA MET A 136 -11.94 19.73 -15.91
C MET A 136 -11.31 21.12 -16.05
N LEU A 137 -10.43 21.52 -15.13
CA LEU A 137 -9.69 22.79 -15.23
C LEU A 137 -8.73 22.77 -16.42
N SER A 138 -8.10 21.62 -16.68
CA SER A 138 -7.23 21.43 -17.84
C SER A 138 -8.01 21.52 -19.15
N LEU A 139 -9.22 20.95 -19.21
CA LEU A 139 -10.11 21.04 -20.37
C LEU A 139 -10.60 22.47 -20.59
N ALA A 140 -10.98 23.18 -19.52
CA ALA A 140 -11.35 24.58 -19.60
C ALA A 140 -10.20 25.47 -20.12
N GLY A 141 -8.96 25.17 -19.68
CA GLY A 141 -7.75 25.85 -20.14
C GLY A 141 -7.10 25.28 -21.41
N LEU A 142 -7.62 24.17 -21.97
CA LEU A 142 -7.01 23.48 -23.13
C LEU A 142 -7.06 24.37 -24.37
N ARG A 143 -8.11 25.20 -24.47
CA ARG A 143 -8.27 26.18 -25.54
C ARG A 143 -7.16 27.24 -25.52
N GLU A 144 -6.64 27.58 -24.35
CA GLU A 144 -5.47 28.45 -24.17
C GLU A 144 -4.14 27.71 -24.30
N LEU A 145 -4.04 26.44 -23.90
CA LEU A 145 -2.81 25.63 -24.02
C LEU A 145 -2.35 25.45 -25.47
N LEU A 146 -3.27 25.53 -26.43
CA LEU A 146 -2.95 25.57 -27.87
C LEU A 146 -2.17 26.83 -28.28
N LYS A 147 -2.23 27.91 -27.50
CA LYS A 147 -1.36 29.08 -27.64
C LYS A 147 -0.17 28.90 -26.69
N LEU A 148 0.86 28.18 -27.15
CA LEU A 148 2.08 27.89 -26.39
C LEU A 148 2.69 29.18 -25.80
N ARG A 149 2.54 29.35 -24.47
CA ARG A 149 3.15 30.42 -23.67
C ARG A 149 3.78 29.83 -22.42
N LYS A 150 4.68 30.59 -21.78
CA LYS A 150 5.40 30.17 -20.56
C LYS A 150 4.45 29.80 -19.42
N GLU A 151 3.28 30.43 -19.33
CA GLU A 151 2.27 30.14 -18.29
C GLU A 151 1.63 28.75 -18.48
N SER A 152 1.43 28.33 -19.73
CA SER A 152 0.83 27.04 -20.08
C SER A 152 1.75 25.86 -19.72
N LEU A 153 3.08 26.08 -19.74
CA LEU A 153 4.09 25.12 -19.30
C LEU A 153 4.04 24.84 -17.80
N VAL A 154 3.78 25.84 -16.96
CA VAL A 154 3.68 25.67 -15.50
C VAL A 154 2.48 24.78 -15.14
N VAL A 155 1.35 24.99 -15.83
CA VAL A 155 0.15 24.16 -15.66
C VAL A 155 0.40 22.72 -16.12
N LEU A 156 1.05 22.54 -17.27
CA LEU A 156 1.40 21.21 -17.78
C LEU A 156 2.35 20.45 -16.85
N VAL A 157 3.38 21.12 -16.32
CA VAL A 157 4.30 20.55 -15.33
C VAL A 157 3.58 20.19 -14.03
N GLY A 158 2.67 21.04 -13.55
CA GLY A 158 1.84 20.74 -12.38
C GLY A 158 0.94 19.51 -12.58
N ILE A 159 0.34 19.37 -13.76
CA ILE A 159 -0.47 18.20 -14.13
C ILE A 159 0.38 16.93 -14.21
N LEU A 160 1.54 16.99 -14.85
CA LEU A 160 2.45 15.85 -14.97
C LEU A 160 3.01 15.41 -13.61
N LEU A 161 3.35 16.35 -12.72
CA LEU A 161 3.75 16.05 -11.35
C LEU A 161 2.62 15.41 -10.56
N SER A 162 1.38 15.89 -10.73
CA SER A 162 0.18 15.33 -10.08
C SER A 162 -0.15 13.92 -10.58
N LEU A 163 -0.02 13.66 -11.88
CA LEU A 163 -0.21 12.34 -12.49
C LEU A 163 0.91 11.37 -12.10
N GLY A 164 2.16 11.82 -12.08
CA GLY A 164 3.31 11.05 -11.62
C GLY A 164 3.15 10.63 -10.16
N PHE A 165 2.65 11.53 -9.31
CA PHE A 165 2.33 11.27 -7.91
C PHE A 165 1.25 10.21 -7.70
N SER A 166 0.21 10.25 -8.54
CA SER A 166 -0.88 9.25 -8.53
C SER A 166 -0.36 7.83 -8.84
N ARG A 167 0.79 7.70 -9.52
CA ARG A 167 1.43 6.41 -9.85
C ARG A 167 2.57 5.99 -8.92
N LEU A 168 3.24 6.92 -8.24
CA LEU A 168 4.49 6.67 -7.51
C LEU A 168 4.33 6.33 -6.02
N GLY A 169 3.10 6.27 -5.48
CA GLY A 169 2.89 5.74 -4.13
C GLY A 169 2.04 6.59 -3.17
N GLY A 170 1.33 7.59 -3.69
CA GLY A 170 0.41 8.40 -2.89
C GLY A 170 1.10 9.39 -1.93
N PRO A 171 0.31 10.22 -1.21
CA PRO A 171 0.81 11.23 -0.28
C PRO A 171 1.61 10.78 0.94
N ALA A 172 1.72 9.48 1.22
CA ALA A 172 2.58 8.94 2.27
C ALA A 172 4.09 9.00 1.95
N THR A 173 4.47 9.38 0.73
CA THR A 173 5.87 9.67 0.42
C THR A 173 6.29 11.01 1.04
N PRO A 174 7.56 11.19 1.46
CA PRO A 174 8.05 12.46 2.02
C PRO A 174 7.89 13.66 1.07
N LEU A 175 7.61 13.40 -0.21
CA LEU A 175 7.36 14.39 -1.25
C LEU A 175 5.87 14.73 -1.43
N GLY A 176 4.95 14.02 -0.75
CA GLY A 176 3.52 14.13 -1.00
C GLY A 176 2.85 15.42 -0.54
N LEU A 177 3.18 15.88 0.66
CA LEU A 177 2.72 17.17 1.16
C LEU A 177 3.21 18.35 0.29
N PRO A 178 4.52 18.44 -0.04
CA PRO A 178 5.03 19.44 -0.99
C PRO A 178 4.32 19.40 -2.35
N LEU A 179 4.05 18.20 -2.89
CA LEU A 179 3.37 18.03 -4.17
C LEU A 179 1.91 18.49 -4.13
N VAL A 180 1.19 18.29 -3.02
CA VAL A 180 -0.18 18.82 -2.85
C VAL A 180 -0.18 20.34 -2.83
N VAL A 181 0.78 20.96 -2.14
CA VAL A 181 0.91 22.43 -2.13
C VAL A 181 1.21 22.98 -3.52
N VAL A 182 2.13 22.36 -4.27
CA VAL A 182 2.42 22.72 -5.66
C VAL A 182 1.19 22.55 -6.55
N SER A 183 0.41 21.49 -6.32
CA SER A 183 -0.84 21.23 -7.04
C SER A 183 -1.90 22.27 -6.77
N TRP A 184 -2.06 22.73 -5.52
CA TRP A 184 -2.96 23.83 -5.16
C TRP A 184 -2.55 25.13 -5.83
N GLY A 185 -1.24 25.43 -5.83
CA GLY A 185 -0.69 26.58 -6.54
C GLY A 185 -1.01 26.51 -8.04
N ALA A 186 -0.80 25.36 -8.68
CA ALA A 186 -1.10 25.16 -10.08
C ALA A 186 -2.61 25.29 -10.40
N LEU A 187 -3.49 24.72 -9.56
CA LEU A 187 -4.94 24.84 -9.69
C LEU A 187 -5.41 26.29 -9.55
N GLY A 188 -4.91 27.01 -8.53
CA GLY A 188 -5.21 28.42 -8.32
C GLY A 188 -4.76 29.27 -9.50
N HIS A 189 -3.56 29.03 -10.00
CA HIS A 189 -3.01 29.75 -11.16
C HIS A 189 -3.81 29.47 -12.44
N ALA A 190 -4.23 28.22 -12.66
CA ALA A 190 -5.06 27.82 -13.80
C ALA A 190 -6.46 28.46 -13.72
N ALA A 191 -7.09 28.45 -12.55
CA ALA A 191 -8.40 29.05 -12.36
C ALA A 191 -8.39 30.58 -12.51
N VAL A 192 -7.39 31.27 -11.94
CA VAL A 192 -7.21 32.72 -12.10
C VAL A 192 -6.92 33.07 -13.56
N ALA A 193 -6.03 32.33 -14.22
CA ALA A 193 -5.75 32.53 -15.64
C ALA A 193 -7.00 32.35 -16.51
N THR A 194 -7.83 31.35 -16.20
CA THR A 194 -9.08 31.09 -16.91
C THR A 194 -10.11 32.20 -16.67
N ALA A 195 -10.26 32.65 -15.42
CA ALA A 195 -11.19 33.72 -15.05
C ALA A 195 -10.85 35.07 -15.68
N TYR A 196 -9.56 35.43 -15.76
CA TYR A 196 -9.12 36.68 -16.38
C TYR A 196 -9.20 36.66 -17.91
N ARG A 197 -9.04 35.49 -18.55
CA ARG A 197 -8.93 35.40 -20.02
C ARG A 197 -10.26 35.10 -20.71
N VAL A 198 -11.11 34.30 -20.08
CA VAL A 198 -12.39 33.88 -20.66
C VAL A 198 -13.53 34.83 -20.30
N GLU A 199 -13.28 35.77 -19.36
CA GLU A 199 -14.31 36.64 -18.76
C GLU A 199 -15.62 35.88 -18.50
N PRO A 200 -15.57 34.75 -17.77
CA PRO A 200 -16.76 33.94 -17.60
C PRO A 200 -17.85 34.76 -16.92
N GLY A 201 -19.08 34.65 -17.45
CA GLY A 201 -20.27 35.18 -16.78
C GLY A 201 -20.43 34.58 -15.38
N GLY A 202 -21.39 35.07 -14.59
CA GLY A 202 -21.57 34.66 -13.19
C GLY A 202 -21.61 33.13 -12.97
N ARG A 203 -22.25 32.39 -13.88
CA ARG A 203 -22.31 30.92 -13.84
C ARG A 203 -20.96 30.24 -14.09
N GLY A 204 -20.14 30.77 -14.99
CA GLY A 204 -18.81 30.22 -15.29
C GLY A 204 -17.82 30.47 -14.16
N ARG A 205 -17.89 31.63 -13.50
CA ARG A 205 -17.11 31.92 -12.29
C ARG A 205 -17.48 30.97 -11.15
N ALA A 206 -18.77 30.74 -10.94
CA ALA A 206 -19.24 29.78 -9.94
C ALA A 206 -18.73 28.35 -10.21
N LEU A 207 -18.73 27.90 -11.47
CA LEU A 207 -18.19 26.60 -11.84
C LEU A 207 -16.67 26.49 -11.57
N LEU A 208 -15.88 27.52 -11.89
CA LEU A 208 -14.44 27.54 -11.61
C LEU A 208 -14.14 27.47 -10.11
N ILE A 209 -14.90 28.22 -9.29
CA ILE A 209 -14.78 28.19 -7.83
C ILE A 209 -15.14 26.80 -7.30
N ALA A 210 -16.22 26.19 -7.81
CA ALA A 210 -16.61 24.84 -7.43
C ALA A 210 -15.52 23.82 -7.77
N LEU A 211 -14.94 23.86 -8.97
CA LEU A 211 -13.85 22.95 -9.38
C LEU A 211 -12.60 23.11 -8.51
N LEU A 212 -12.22 24.36 -8.19
CA LEU A 212 -11.13 24.64 -7.25
C LEU A 212 -11.40 24.02 -5.88
N ALA A 213 -12.59 24.30 -5.32
CA ALA A 213 -12.98 23.81 -4.01
C ALA A 213 -13.03 22.27 -3.96
N THR A 214 -13.60 21.63 -4.99
CA THR A 214 -13.65 20.16 -5.11
C THR A 214 -12.24 19.58 -5.22
N GLY A 215 -11.35 20.19 -6.01
CA GLY A 215 -9.97 19.74 -6.15
C GLY A 215 -9.18 19.83 -4.84
N MET A 216 -9.25 20.97 -4.17
CA MET A 216 -8.62 21.18 -2.86
C MET A 216 -9.17 20.21 -1.82
N LEU A 217 -10.50 20.08 -1.71
CA LEU A 217 -11.16 19.16 -0.79
C LEU A 217 -10.72 17.71 -1.05
N GLY A 218 -10.71 17.27 -2.31
CA GLY A 218 -10.29 15.92 -2.67
C GLY A 218 -8.87 15.60 -2.24
N SER A 219 -7.93 16.52 -2.50
CA SER A 219 -6.54 16.35 -2.06
C SER A 219 -6.38 16.38 -0.53
N SER A 220 -7.12 17.24 0.18
CA SER A 220 -7.12 17.28 1.65
C SER A 220 -7.64 15.97 2.26
N ILE A 221 -8.72 15.41 1.71
CA ILE A 221 -9.26 14.11 2.13
C ILE A 221 -8.21 13.01 1.92
N ALA A 222 -7.55 12.98 0.76
CA ALA A 222 -6.54 11.97 0.47
C ALA A 222 -5.32 12.06 1.40
N VAL A 223 -4.85 13.28 1.69
CA VAL A 223 -3.75 13.52 2.64
C VAL A 223 -4.16 13.14 4.06
N LEU A 224 -5.34 13.55 4.50
CA LEU A 224 -5.81 13.27 5.86
C LEU A 224 -6.03 11.77 6.06
N ALA A 225 -6.64 11.08 5.09
CA ALA A 225 -6.82 9.63 5.14
C ALA A 225 -5.47 8.91 5.31
N GLN A 226 -4.44 9.33 4.58
CA GLN A 226 -3.10 8.75 4.71
C GLN A 226 -2.37 9.15 5.98
N ALA A 227 -2.55 10.36 6.50
CA ALA A 227 -2.02 10.74 7.80
C ALA A 227 -2.60 9.92 8.95
N LEU A 228 -3.77 9.31 8.75
CA LEU A 228 -4.43 8.39 9.67
C LEU A 228 -4.04 6.92 9.45
N SER A 229 -3.22 6.62 8.43
CA SER A 229 -2.65 5.29 8.24
C SER A 229 -1.63 5.02 9.34
N PRO A 230 -1.71 3.87 10.04
CA PRO A 230 -0.71 3.46 11.03
C PRO A 230 0.65 3.13 10.38
#